data_AF-A0A4Q3A8P0-F1
#
_entry.id   AF-A0A4Q3A8P0-F1
#
_cell.length_a   1.000
_cell.length_b   1.000
_cell.length_c   1.000
_cell.angle_alpha   90.00
_cell.angle_beta   90.00
_cell.angle_gamma   90.00
#
_symmetry.space_group_name_H-M   'P 1'
#
loop_
_entity.id
_entity.type
_entity.pdbx_description
1 polymer ?
#
loop_
_entity_poly.entity_id
_entity_poly.type
_entity_poly.pdbx_seq_one_letter_code
_entity_poly.pdbx_strand_id
1 'polypeptide(L)'
;MRIEGGIFAGKAEVKANTVIPALSSRRGMTIGSGSTVGGQSFNGNPFTPGVREAYQATQGTFFPVSLSSESGRAAFIPINRGAAFFDRFSTTENDPIDPAAGPRNHVASNVLSSVSWNNYSIGAQQCAMRMDITRVVSATNPLPTEIRFQYYRNDGSRGIDTIQLSTGTSSTLPPGYIKICDENQTVTLTENYDLAYGSPANGGGFSFMQNKTGPITFNNATFGDPLVGTVKMGYRRAKSPWVKLPLPNGQNCITVNPERIPAYLASLNDNAAPVGPATVVGPFGYGGPNPSPAPPYYNNSISVNVDYSNLGATYPLKPTIPCKDTEPGVVLTECSNLTAYTRGFSLVTNMRLFYGAHFNTVPTTPPSGYTPAVTATNPTGSYYPPCSLFAPEKRYGTLKDAFSVNLRGQVGSLSKVDKVNSTDADAAVVRPLDSKNMSGSAINPANITVNLSQIRHPAELPPITMMNWLVLLEERRKEFY
;
A
#
# COMPACT_ATOMS: atom_id res chain seq x y z
N MET A 1 47.97 -21.87 -28.55
CA MET A 1 46.72 -22.06 -27.77
C MET A 1 45.72 -21.03 -28.26
N ARG A 2 44.52 -21.45 -28.67
CA ARG A 2 43.45 -20.56 -29.14
C ARG A 2 42.38 -20.53 -28.05
N ILE A 3 42.10 -19.36 -27.50
CA ILE A 3 41.09 -19.17 -26.46
C ILE A 3 39.83 -18.66 -27.14
N GLU A 4 38.75 -19.43 -27.06
CA GLU A 4 37.43 -19.02 -27.56
C GLU A 4 36.57 -18.62 -26.35
N GLY A 5 36.14 -17.35 -26.31
CA GLY A 5 35.38 -16.78 -25.19
C GLY A 5 36.13 -15.69 -24.41
N GLY A 6 35.38 -14.97 -23.56
CA GLY A 6 35.91 -13.90 -22.71
C GLY A 6 36.64 -14.44 -21.48
N ILE A 7 37.75 -13.81 -21.12
CA ILE A 7 38.55 -14.16 -19.95
C ILE A 7 38.16 -13.26 -18.78
N PHE A 8 37.89 -13.84 -17.61
CA PHE A 8 37.66 -13.12 -16.37
C PHE A 8 38.77 -13.40 -15.35
N ALA A 9 39.34 -12.36 -14.75
CA ALA A 9 40.41 -12.50 -13.76
C ALA A 9 40.28 -11.52 -12.58
N GLY A 10 40.81 -11.89 -11.42
CA GLY A 10 40.91 -10.96 -10.28
C GLY A 10 41.78 -9.73 -10.61
N LYS A 11 42.95 -9.97 -11.21
CA LYS A 11 43.85 -8.99 -11.83
C LYS A 11 44.42 -9.68 -13.08
N ALA A 12 44.55 -8.97 -14.19
CA ALA A 12 45.06 -9.54 -15.44
C ALA A 12 46.35 -8.84 -15.90
N GLU A 13 47.34 -9.60 -16.35
CA GLU A 13 48.51 -9.06 -17.04
C GLU A 13 48.68 -9.85 -18.34
N VAL A 14 48.38 -9.21 -19.47
CA VAL A 14 48.49 -9.84 -20.79
C VAL A 14 49.83 -9.44 -21.38
N LYS A 15 50.78 -10.38 -21.37
CA LYS A 15 52.12 -10.20 -21.97
C LYS A 15 52.07 -10.48 -23.48
N ALA A 16 53.14 -10.10 -24.18
CA ALA A 16 53.25 -9.95 -25.64
C ALA A 16 52.50 -10.99 -26.52
N ASN A 17 52.10 -10.55 -27.72
CA ASN A 17 51.55 -11.34 -28.83
C ASN A 17 50.39 -12.28 -28.48
N THR A 18 49.48 -11.82 -27.62
CA THR A 18 48.28 -12.59 -27.26
C THR A 18 47.03 -11.97 -27.88
N VAL A 19 46.21 -12.78 -28.54
CA VAL A 19 44.91 -12.39 -29.11
C VAL A 19 43.81 -13.02 -28.26
N ILE A 20 42.96 -12.19 -27.65
CA ILE A 20 41.86 -12.64 -26.78
C ILE A 20 40.55 -12.00 -27.26
N PRO A 21 39.42 -12.73 -27.33
CA PRO A 21 38.15 -12.13 -27.75
C PRO A 21 37.60 -11.06 -26.80
N ALA A 22 37.72 -11.24 -25.48
CA ALA A 22 37.32 -10.24 -24.47
C ALA A 22 38.08 -10.45 -23.15
N LEU A 23 38.28 -9.38 -22.38
CA LEU A 23 38.99 -9.43 -21.09
C LEU A 23 38.26 -8.59 -20.03
N SER A 24 37.93 -9.21 -18.90
CA SER A 24 37.33 -8.53 -17.75
C SER A 24 38.16 -8.75 -16.48
N SER A 25 38.33 -7.72 -15.65
CA SER A 25 38.99 -7.86 -14.35
C SER A 25 38.34 -7.10 -13.18
N ARG A 26 38.70 -7.47 -11.95
CA ARG A 26 38.19 -6.83 -10.72
C ARG A 26 39.12 -5.77 -10.12
N ARG A 27 40.43 -5.99 -10.15
CA ARG A 27 41.46 -5.22 -9.41
C ARG A 27 42.52 -4.60 -10.32
N GLY A 28 42.24 -4.49 -11.62
CA GLY A 28 43.12 -3.87 -12.61
C GLY A 28 43.54 -4.83 -13.72
N MET A 29 44.02 -4.26 -14.83
CA MET A 29 44.65 -5.03 -15.90
C MET A 29 45.72 -4.22 -16.63
N THR A 30 46.72 -4.91 -17.17
CA THR A 30 47.72 -4.34 -18.07
C THR A 30 47.76 -5.16 -19.36
N ILE A 31 47.73 -4.49 -20.51
CA ILE A 31 47.79 -5.11 -21.83
C ILE A 31 49.09 -4.69 -22.50
N GLY A 32 49.92 -5.65 -22.88
CA GLY A 32 51.16 -5.39 -23.60
C GLY A 32 50.90 -4.90 -25.03
N SER A 33 51.82 -4.09 -25.57
CA SER A 33 51.70 -3.41 -26.87
C SER A 33 51.54 -4.35 -28.09
N GLY A 34 51.93 -5.63 -27.96
CA GLY A 34 51.75 -6.65 -29.00
C GLY A 34 50.46 -7.48 -28.89
N SER A 35 49.58 -7.19 -27.92
CA SER A 35 48.39 -8.01 -27.65
C SER A 35 47.11 -7.30 -28.09
N THR A 36 46.13 -8.06 -28.58
CA THR A 36 44.81 -7.55 -28.97
C THR A 36 43.71 -8.15 -28.12
N VAL A 37 42.75 -7.33 -27.70
CA VAL A 37 41.52 -7.79 -27.03
C VAL A 37 40.33 -7.34 -27.86
N GLY A 38 39.50 -8.29 -28.31
CA GLY A 38 38.40 -8.04 -29.24
C GLY A 38 38.87 -7.40 -30.57
N GLY A 39 40.08 -7.75 -31.02
CA GLY A 39 40.69 -7.19 -32.23
C GLY A 39 41.25 -5.77 -32.07
N GLN A 40 41.19 -5.17 -30.88
CA GLN A 40 41.74 -3.85 -30.60
C GLN A 40 43.11 -3.95 -29.95
N SER A 41 44.06 -3.14 -30.43
CA SER A 41 45.35 -2.90 -29.77
C SER A 41 45.23 -1.71 -28.83
N PHE A 42 45.64 -1.88 -27.58
CA PHE A 42 45.63 -0.81 -26.59
C PHE A 42 47.06 -0.34 -26.35
N ASN A 43 47.40 0.84 -26.88
CA ASN A 43 48.70 1.47 -26.64
C ASN A 43 48.64 2.28 -25.33
N GLY A 44 48.49 1.60 -24.19
CA GLY A 44 48.35 2.21 -22.88
C GLY A 44 47.15 1.68 -22.08
N ASN A 45 46.60 2.52 -21.18
CA ASN A 45 45.45 2.15 -20.36
C ASN A 45 44.19 2.03 -21.25
N PRO A 46 43.55 0.85 -21.37
CA PRO A 46 42.29 0.70 -22.13
C PRO A 46 41.13 1.49 -21.53
N PHE A 47 41.28 2.03 -20.32
CA PHE A 47 40.32 2.89 -19.62
C PHE A 47 40.63 4.38 -19.74
N THR A 48 41.49 4.80 -20.68
CA THR A 48 41.63 6.21 -21.03
C THR A 48 40.27 6.77 -21.49
N PRO A 49 39.84 7.95 -20.97
CA PRO A 49 38.52 8.50 -21.29
C PRO A 49 38.32 8.71 -22.80
N GLY A 50 37.09 8.46 -23.27
CA GLY A 50 36.69 8.64 -24.67
C GLY A 50 36.95 7.44 -25.57
N VAL A 51 37.87 6.53 -25.22
CA VAL A 51 38.20 5.35 -26.04
C VAL A 51 37.03 4.36 -26.09
N ARG A 52 36.38 4.13 -24.94
CA ARG A 52 35.21 3.24 -24.84
C ARG A 52 34.02 3.83 -25.59
N GLU A 53 33.71 5.10 -25.33
CA GLU A 53 32.56 5.80 -25.89
C GLU A 53 32.68 5.91 -27.42
N ALA A 54 33.87 6.27 -27.92
CA ALA A 54 34.15 6.31 -29.36
C ALA A 54 34.02 4.92 -30.00
N TYR A 55 34.53 3.87 -29.35
CA TYR A 55 34.41 2.49 -29.83
C TYR A 55 32.94 2.05 -29.90
N GLN A 56 32.16 2.28 -28.85
CA GLN A 56 30.75 1.89 -28.80
C GLN A 56 29.91 2.67 -29.80
N ALA A 57 30.17 3.98 -29.96
CA ALA A 57 29.50 4.81 -30.95
C ALA A 57 29.82 4.40 -32.40
N THR A 58 31.06 3.96 -32.67
CA THR A 58 31.48 3.60 -34.03
C THR A 58 31.12 2.16 -34.40
N GLN A 59 31.30 1.22 -33.47
CA GLN A 59 31.20 -0.22 -33.73
C GLN A 59 29.85 -0.82 -33.35
N GLY A 60 29.00 -0.10 -32.59
CA GLY A 60 27.70 -0.58 -32.13
C GLY A 60 27.75 -1.82 -31.23
N THR A 61 28.94 -2.17 -30.72
CA THR A 61 29.19 -3.36 -29.91
C THR A 61 29.79 -2.98 -28.56
N PHE A 62 29.68 -3.88 -27.57
CA PHE A 62 30.26 -3.66 -26.26
C PHE A 62 31.80 -3.59 -26.35
N PHE A 63 32.37 -2.68 -25.56
CA PHE A 63 33.81 -2.54 -25.48
C PHE A 63 34.44 -3.85 -24.96
N PRO A 64 35.46 -4.41 -25.63
CA PRO A 64 35.93 -5.78 -25.36
C PRO A 64 36.74 -5.92 -24.07
N VAL A 65 36.94 -4.82 -23.35
CA VAL A 65 37.69 -4.73 -22.11
C VAL A 65 36.82 -4.12 -21.01
N SER A 66 36.72 -4.77 -19.84
CA SER A 66 35.92 -4.26 -18.71
C SER A 66 36.61 -4.38 -17.35
N LEU A 67 36.38 -3.39 -16.48
CA LEU A 67 36.86 -3.38 -15.10
C LEU A 67 35.66 -3.18 -14.15
N SER A 68 35.58 -3.96 -13.08
CA SER A 68 34.43 -3.92 -12.16
C SER A 68 34.22 -2.55 -11.50
N SER A 69 35.28 -1.77 -11.30
CA SER A 69 35.22 -0.41 -10.74
C SER A 69 34.72 0.64 -11.74
N GLU A 70 34.77 0.38 -13.05
CA GLU A 70 34.24 1.28 -14.09
C GLU A 70 32.73 1.10 -14.31
N SER A 71 32.20 -0.06 -13.91
CA SER A 71 30.80 -0.45 -14.11
C SER A 71 29.84 -0.05 -12.98
N GLY A 72 30.34 0.50 -11.87
CA GLY A 72 29.53 0.91 -10.73
C GLY A 72 28.95 2.33 -10.87
N ARG A 73 28.07 2.57 -11.84
CA ARG A 73 27.46 3.92 -12.06
C ARG A 73 26.02 4.05 -11.61
N ALA A 74 25.39 2.98 -11.13
CA ALA A 74 24.03 2.99 -10.62
C ALA A 74 23.92 2.13 -9.35
N ALA A 75 23.38 2.71 -8.28
CA ALA A 75 22.97 1.98 -7.09
C ALA A 75 21.46 2.12 -6.91
N PHE A 76 20.79 0.99 -6.73
CA PHE A 76 19.40 0.95 -6.29
C PHE A 76 19.37 0.75 -4.79
N ILE A 77 18.97 1.79 -4.05
CA ILE A 77 18.92 1.76 -2.59
C ILE A 77 17.45 1.73 -2.16
N PRO A 78 16.94 0.63 -1.60
CA PRO A 78 15.57 0.56 -1.13
C PRO A 78 15.38 1.49 0.07
N ILE A 79 14.32 2.30 0.03
CA ILE A 79 13.92 3.12 1.17
C ILE A 79 13.06 2.26 2.07
N ASN A 80 13.70 1.47 2.92
CA ASN A 80 13.00 0.59 3.86
C ASN A 80 12.75 1.31 5.21
N ARG A 81 11.49 1.70 5.44
CA ARG A 81 11.03 2.32 6.70
C ARG A 81 10.68 1.30 7.78
N GLY A 82 10.79 0.00 7.50
CA GLY A 82 10.38 -1.07 8.41
C GLY A 82 8.94 -0.88 8.89
N ALA A 83 8.72 -1.07 10.19
CA ALA A 83 7.42 -0.90 10.84
C ALA A 83 6.75 0.46 10.57
N ALA A 84 7.54 1.54 10.44
CA ALA A 84 7.00 2.88 10.22
C ALA A 84 6.30 3.01 8.86
N PHE A 85 6.56 2.13 7.88
CA PHE A 85 5.86 2.12 6.60
C PHE A 85 4.35 1.92 6.76
N PHE A 86 3.96 1.10 7.74
CA PHE A 86 2.58 0.71 8.00
C PHE A 86 1.80 1.71 8.86
N ASP A 87 2.51 2.61 9.53
CA ASP A 87 1.99 3.35 10.68
C ASP A 87 1.94 4.85 10.40
N ARG A 88 0.72 5.35 10.12
CA ARG A 88 0.53 6.76 9.78
C ARG A 88 0.78 7.72 10.95
N PHE A 89 0.76 7.20 12.19
CA PHE A 89 0.97 7.94 13.42
C PHE A 89 2.38 7.74 13.98
N SER A 90 3.26 7.06 13.24
CA SER A 90 4.65 6.84 13.67
C SER A 90 5.41 8.16 13.72
N THR A 91 6.02 8.45 14.87
CA THR A 91 6.85 9.64 15.11
C THR A 91 8.35 9.40 14.94
N THR A 92 8.77 8.13 14.82
CA THR A 92 10.15 7.71 15.14
C THR A 92 11.19 7.80 14.01
N GLU A 93 10.89 8.39 12.87
CA GLU A 93 11.85 8.67 11.80
C GLU A 93 12.91 9.77 12.02
N ASN A 94 12.53 10.87 12.70
CA ASN A 94 13.32 12.13 12.75
C ASN A 94 12.91 13.12 13.88
N ASP A 95 12.01 12.76 14.80
CA ASP A 95 11.67 13.66 15.92
C ASP A 95 12.15 13.02 17.23
N PRO A 96 13.21 13.55 17.87
CA PRO A 96 13.47 13.25 19.27
C PRO A 96 12.20 13.59 20.04
N ILE A 97 11.71 12.66 20.87
CA ILE A 97 10.63 12.96 21.81
C ILE A 97 11.10 14.13 22.67
N ASP A 98 10.54 15.31 22.44
CA ASP A 98 10.65 16.44 23.33
C ASP A 98 9.54 16.31 24.38
N PRO A 99 9.85 15.96 25.64
CA PRO A 99 8.85 15.77 26.69
C PRO A 99 8.13 17.07 27.08
N ALA A 100 8.59 18.25 26.63
CA ALA A 100 8.00 19.54 26.98
C ALA A 100 6.99 20.10 25.95
N ALA A 101 6.97 19.59 24.71
CA ALA A 101 6.23 20.22 23.60
C ALA A 101 4.95 19.49 23.17
N GLY A 102 4.60 18.36 23.78
CA GLY A 102 3.48 17.52 23.33
C GLY A 102 3.74 16.87 21.95
N PRO A 103 2.78 16.09 21.42
CA PRO A 103 2.93 15.41 20.14
C PRO A 103 3.03 16.44 19.01
N ARG A 104 4.26 16.71 18.54
CA ARG A 104 4.47 17.53 17.35
C ARG A 104 3.86 16.78 16.17
N ASN A 105 2.86 17.42 15.58
CA ASN A 105 2.27 17.03 14.31
C ASN A 105 3.41 16.82 13.30
N HIS A 106 3.30 15.83 12.40
CA HIS A 106 4.31 15.34 11.45
C HIS A 106 4.82 16.35 10.38
N VAL A 107 4.72 17.64 10.68
CA VAL A 107 5.31 18.76 9.97
C VAL A 107 6.79 18.76 10.33
N ALA A 108 7.61 18.22 9.45
CA ALA A 108 9.04 18.48 9.53
C ALA A 108 9.21 20.01 9.54
N SER A 109 9.79 20.55 10.61
CA SER A 109 10.12 21.96 10.69
C SER A 109 11.39 22.21 9.85
N ASN A 110 11.50 23.39 9.23
CA ASN A 110 12.64 23.77 8.39
C ASN A 110 12.88 22.91 7.13
N VAL A 111 11.82 22.43 6.47
CA VAL A 111 11.95 21.83 5.13
C VAL A 111 11.63 22.85 4.06
N LEU A 112 12.43 22.85 2.99
CA LEU A 112 12.15 23.65 1.79
C LEU A 112 10.93 23.15 1.00
N SER A 113 10.52 21.89 1.24
CA SER A 113 9.38 21.27 0.56
C SER A 113 8.11 21.39 1.39
N SER A 114 6.98 21.70 0.73
CA SER A 114 5.64 21.70 1.33
C SER A 114 5.16 20.30 1.72
N VAL A 115 5.89 19.26 1.32
CA VAL A 115 5.63 17.84 1.62
C VAL A 115 6.86 17.22 2.27
N SER A 116 6.66 16.62 3.45
CA SER A 116 7.75 16.03 4.23
C SER A 116 8.23 14.71 3.63
N TRP A 117 9.46 14.32 3.96
CA TRP A 117 9.99 12.99 3.62
C TRP A 117 9.09 11.83 4.06
N ASN A 118 8.34 12.01 5.14
CA ASN A 118 7.40 11.00 5.64
C ASN A 118 6.23 10.78 4.68
N ASN A 119 5.70 11.85 4.05
CA ASN A 119 4.64 11.75 3.04
C ASN A 119 5.05 10.88 1.84
N TYR A 120 6.35 10.84 1.53
CA TYR A 120 6.89 10.01 0.46
C TYR A 120 7.30 8.62 0.95
N SER A 121 7.86 8.48 2.14
CA SER A 121 8.46 7.21 2.57
C SER A 121 7.53 6.29 3.35
N ILE A 122 6.48 6.81 3.98
CA ILE A 122 5.50 6.03 4.75
C ILE A 122 4.30 5.68 3.86
N GLY A 123 4.15 4.40 3.52
CA GLY A 123 3.04 3.93 2.67
C GLY A 123 1.67 4.30 3.21
N ALA A 124 1.48 4.27 4.54
CA ALA A 124 0.21 4.67 5.16
C ALA A 124 -0.11 6.17 4.99
N GLN A 125 0.90 7.04 4.83
CA GLN A 125 0.69 8.48 4.61
C GLN A 125 0.39 8.81 3.15
N GLN A 126 0.90 7.99 2.21
CA GLN A 126 0.61 8.07 0.78
C GLN A 126 -0.83 7.69 0.44
N CYS A 127 -1.58 7.07 1.36
CA CYS A 127 -2.92 6.61 1.07
C CYS A 127 -3.91 7.77 0.85
N ALA A 128 -4.69 7.69 -0.24
CA ALA A 128 -5.75 8.66 -0.53
C ALA A 128 -6.90 8.57 0.48
N MET A 129 -7.31 7.36 0.82
CA MET A 129 -8.30 7.09 1.86
C MET A 129 -7.60 6.71 3.16
N ARG A 130 -8.20 7.08 4.29
CA ARG A 130 -7.70 6.76 5.63
C ARG A 130 -8.85 6.33 6.51
N MET A 131 -8.80 5.13 7.07
CA MET A 131 -9.73 4.66 8.07
C MET A 131 -8.98 4.47 9.38
N ASP A 132 -9.40 5.22 10.39
CA ASP A 132 -8.77 5.17 11.70
C ASP A 132 -9.75 4.66 12.73
N ILE A 133 -9.33 3.69 13.52
CA ILE A 133 -10.03 3.35 14.76
C ILE A 133 -9.70 4.45 15.77
N THR A 134 -10.67 5.29 16.09
CA THR A 134 -10.52 6.44 17.00
C THR A 134 -10.97 6.12 18.41
N ARG A 135 -11.92 5.19 18.57
CA ARG A 135 -12.39 4.72 19.88
C ARG A 135 -12.58 3.22 19.92
N VAL A 136 -12.38 2.69 21.12
CA VAL A 136 -12.63 1.30 21.49
C VAL A 136 -13.46 1.24 22.77
N VAL A 137 -13.96 0.05 23.11
CA VAL A 137 -14.70 -0.17 24.37
C VAL A 137 -13.80 0.18 25.57
N SER A 138 -12.59 -0.36 25.59
CA SER A 138 -11.57 0.03 26.57
C SER A 138 -10.16 -0.30 26.08
N ALA A 139 -9.12 0.17 26.77
CA ALA A 139 -7.73 -0.23 26.50
C ALA A 139 -7.49 -1.75 26.64
N THR A 140 -8.30 -2.45 27.46
CA THR A 140 -8.23 -3.91 27.65
C THR A 140 -9.20 -4.69 26.76
N ASN A 141 -10.18 -4.01 26.15
CA ASN A 141 -11.08 -4.56 25.16
C ASN A 141 -11.08 -3.65 23.92
N PRO A 142 -10.16 -3.87 22.97
CA PRO A 142 -9.99 -2.98 21.84
C PRO A 142 -11.03 -3.20 20.74
N LEU A 143 -12.23 -3.66 21.08
CA LEU A 143 -13.34 -3.72 20.12
C LEU A 143 -13.65 -2.29 19.64
N PRO A 144 -13.52 -2.00 18.34
CA PRO A 144 -13.77 -0.65 17.82
C PRO A 144 -15.21 -0.19 18.09
N THR A 145 -15.37 1.05 18.56
CA THR A 145 -16.67 1.69 18.78
C THR A 145 -16.89 2.89 17.88
N GLU A 146 -15.80 3.50 17.39
CA GLU A 146 -15.83 4.62 16.46
C GLU A 146 -14.68 4.49 15.48
N ILE A 147 -14.96 4.81 14.22
CA ILE A 147 -13.94 5.01 13.19
C ILE A 147 -14.10 6.39 12.56
N ARG A 148 -12.97 6.96 12.14
CA ARG A 148 -12.91 8.16 11.32
C ARG A 148 -12.42 7.78 9.93
N PHE A 149 -13.26 7.99 8.93
CA PHE A 149 -12.92 7.78 7.53
C PHE A 149 -12.63 9.12 6.85
N GLN A 150 -11.43 9.26 6.30
CA GLN A 150 -11.01 10.43 5.53
C GLN A 150 -10.82 10.03 4.06
N TYR A 151 -11.25 10.90 3.17
CA TYR A 151 -11.18 10.70 1.71
C TYR A 151 -10.94 12.05 1.06
N TYR A 152 -10.52 12.07 -0.20
CA TYR A 152 -10.42 13.32 -0.95
C TYR A 152 -11.75 13.66 -1.62
N ARG A 153 -12.05 14.96 -1.68
CA ARG A 153 -13.12 15.53 -2.50
C ARG A 153 -12.57 15.92 -3.87
N ASN A 154 -13.47 16.19 -4.82
CA ASN A 154 -13.13 16.65 -6.16
C ASN A 154 -12.37 17.99 -6.20
N ASP A 155 -12.30 18.74 -5.09
CA ASP A 155 -11.67 20.05 -5.02
C ASP A 155 -10.23 20.05 -4.47
N GLY A 156 -9.66 18.89 -4.11
CA GLY A 156 -8.37 18.86 -3.41
C GLY A 156 -8.46 18.53 -1.93
N SER A 157 -9.57 18.91 -1.29
CA SER A 157 -9.73 18.88 0.17
C SER A 157 -10.02 17.47 0.69
N ARG A 158 -9.82 17.25 2.00
CA ARG A 158 -10.22 16.00 2.64
C ARG A 158 -11.60 16.11 3.26
N GLY A 159 -12.49 15.19 2.88
CA GLY A 159 -13.72 14.90 3.60
C GLY A 159 -13.46 14.01 4.80
N ILE A 160 -14.34 14.10 5.80
CA ILE A 160 -14.29 13.30 7.01
C ILE A 160 -15.69 12.77 7.28
N ASP A 161 -15.78 11.47 7.55
CA ASP A 161 -16.98 10.81 8.03
C ASP A 161 -16.64 10.04 9.32
N THR A 162 -17.31 10.40 10.41
CA THR A 162 -17.16 9.73 11.71
C THR A 162 -18.30 8.75 11.89
N ILE A 163 -17.95 7.47 11.99
CA ILE A 163 -18.91 6.38 11.97
C ILE A 163 -18.93 5.72 13.34
N GLN A 164 -20.07 5.82 14.00
CA GLN A 164 -20.34 5.10 15.25
C GLN A 164 -20.64 3.64 14.93
N LEU A 165 -19.84 2.72 15.46
CA LEU A 165 -19.99 1.27 15.30
C LEU A 165 -20.81 0.64 16.45
N SER A 166 -21.10 1.40 17.50
CA SER A 166 -22.03 1.03 18.58
C SER A 166 -23.21 2.00 18.61
N THR A 167 -24.30 1.61 19.30
CA THR A 167 -25.40 2.51 19.62
C THR A 167 -24.86 3.71 20.41
N GLY A 168 -24.74 4.84 19.74
CA GLY A 168 -24.30 6.11 20.31
C GLY A 168 -25.12 7.23 19.69
N THR A 169 -25.29 8.31 20.45
CA THR A 169 -25.94 9.53 19.97
C THR A 169 -24.89 10.48 19.41
N SER A 170 -25.15 11.05 18.23
CA SER A 170 -24.36 12.14 17.67
C SER A 170 -25.19 13.42 17.64
N SER A 171 -24.55 14.56 17.88
CA SER A 171 -25.16 15.89 17.71
C SER A 171 -25.33 16.28 16.23
N THR A 172 -24.65 15.59 15.31
CA THR A 172 -24.70 15.88 13.87
C THR A 172 -25.01 14.61 13.07
N LEU A 173 -25.71 14.80 11.96
CA LEU A 173 -25.93 13.74 10.97
C LEU A 173 -24.71 13.65 10.06
N PRO A 174 -24.01 12.50 9.98
CA PRO A 174 -22.87 12.35 9.10
C PRO A 174 -23.24 12.49 7.60
N PRO A 175 -22.28 12.72 6.71
CA PRO A 175 -22.52 12.81 5.27
C PRO A 175 -23.21 11.55 4.70
N GLY A 176 -23.98 11.76 3.64
CA GLY A 176 -24.64 10.72 2.84
C GLY A 176 -25.97 10.19 3.36
N TYR A 177 -26.41 10.61 4.55
CA TYR A 177 -27.76 10.29 5.02
C TYR A 177 -28.81 11.15 4.31
N ILE A 178 -29.84 10.49 3.77
CA ILE A 178 -31.01 11.10 3.15
C ILE A 178 -32.25 10.81 3.98
N LYS A 179 -33.12 11.81 4.17
CA LYS A 179 -34.41 11.62 4.87
C LYS A 179 -35.30 10.68 4.06
N ILE A 180 -35.98 9.76 4.75
CA ILE A 180 -36.90 8.81 4.12
C ILE A 180 -38.31 8.80 4.70
N CYS A 181 -38.49 9.24 5.95
CA CYS A 181 -39.79 9.25 6.60
C CYS A 181 -39.81 10.19 7.81
N ASP A 182 -41.01 10.49 8.29
CA ASP A 182 -41.24 11.20 9.56
C ASP A 182 -41.31 10.22 10.74
N GLU A 183 -41.38 10.77 11.96
CA GLU A 183 -41.50 9.99 13.20
C GLU A 183 -42.70 9.02 13.16
N ASN A 184 -42.51 7.82 13.71
CA ASN A 184 -43.51 6.75 13.80
C ASN A 184 -43.95 6.13 12.47
N GLN A 185 -43.30 6.47 11.35
CA GLN A 185 -43.55 5.81 10.08
C GLN A 185 -42.70 4.54 9.94
N THR A 186 -43.24 3.57 9.20
CA THR A 186 -42.56 2.33 8.84
C THR A 186 -42.14 2.38 7.38
N VAL A 187 -40.86 2.12 7.11
CA VAL A 187 -40.32 2.02 5.75
C VAL A 187 -39.83 0.59 5.52
N THR A 188 -40.15 0.01 4.36
CA THR A 188 -39.62 -1.30 3.95
C THR A 188 -38.39 -1.10 3.10
N LEU A 189 -37.24 -1.55 3.60
CA LEU A 189 -35.95 -1.47 2.92
C LEU A 189 -35.74 -2.72 2.07
N THR A 190 -35.48 -2.54 0.77
CA THR A 190 -35.26 -3.64 -0.19
C THR A 190 -33.81 -4.15 -0.18
N GLU A 191 -32.90 -3.38 0.41
CA GLU A 191 -31.47 -3.68 0.51
C GLU A 191 -30.99 -3.31 1.91
N ASN A 192 -29.76 -3.70 2.23
CA ASN A 192 -29.13 -3.32 3.50
C ASN A 192 -28.66 -1.86 3.46
N TYR A 193 -29.14 -1.06 4.40
CA TYR A 193 -28.74 0.33 4.59
C TYR A 193 -28.27 0.59 6.02
N ASP A 194 -27.48 1.64 6.19
CA ASP A 194 -27.25 2.24 7.50
C ASP A 194 -28.32 3.30 7.74
N LEU A 195 -28.90 3.30 8.95
CA LEU A 195 -30.05 4.10 9.33
C LEU A 195 -29.68 5.07 10.44
N ALA A 196 -30.28 6.25 10.40
CA ALA A 196 -30.26 7.20 11.49
C ALA A 196 -31.68 7.63 11.85
N TYR A 197 -31.89 7.88 13.13
CA TYR A 197 -33.14 8.41 13.66
C TYR A 197 -32.80 9.59 14.56
N GLY A 198 -33.36 10.76 14.28
CA GLY A 198 -32.97 11.95 15.02
C GLY A 198 -33.48 13.25 14.42
N SER A 199 -33.02 14.36 14.98
CA SER A 199 -33.36 15.70 14.51
C SER A 199 -32.11 16.58 14.55
N PRO A 200 -31.92 17.48 13.55
CA PRO A 200 -30.87 18.50 13.61
C PRO A 200 -31.26 19.70 14.51
N ALA A 201 -32.50 19.77 14.99
CA ALA A 201 -32.95 20.87 15.85
C ALA A 201 -32.26 20.86 17.22
N ASN A 202 -32.17 22.04 17.86
CA ASN A 202 -31.68 22.22 19.24
C ASN A 202 -30.31 21.59 19.54
N GLY A 203 -29.33 21.76 18.65
CA GLY A 203 -27.98 21.19 18.82
C GLY A 203 -27.86 19.73 18.39
N GLY A 204 -28.96 19.15 17.92
CA GLY A 204 -29.04 17.87 17.24
C GLY A 204 -28.95 16.64 18.14
N GLY A 205 -29.46 15.52 17.63
CA GLY A 205 -29.41 14.24 18.32
C GLY A 205 -29.85 13.11 17.39
N PHE A 206 -28.93 12.20 17.09
CA PHE A 206 -29.14 11.08 16.16
C PHE A 206 -28.67 9.76 16.75
N SER A 207 -29.55 8.76 16.76
CA SER A 207 -29.22 7.35 17.01
C SER A 207 -29.00 6.63 15.69
N PHE A 208 -28.05 5.69 15.66
CA PHE A 208 -27.68 4.97 14.44
C PHE A 208 -27.90 3.47 14.56
N MET A 209 -28.27 2.84 13.45
CA MET A 209 -28.26 1.40 13.28
C MET A 209 -27.62 1.05 11.95
N GLN A 210 -26.75 0.05 11.94
CA GLN A 210 -26.05 -0.36 10.73
C GLN A 210 -26.68 -1.59 10.09
N ASN A 211 -26.51 -1.72 8.77
CA ASN A 211 -26.79 -2.93 8.02
C ASN A 211 -28.23 -3.49 8.19
N LYS A 212 -29.25 -2.62 8.17
CA LYS A 212 -30.66 -3.00 8.34
C LYS A 212 -31.36 -3.18 7.00
N THR A 213 -32.30 -4.13 6.93
CA THR A 213 -33.14 -4.44 5.77
C THR A 213 -34.54 -4.84 6.26
N GLY A 214 -35.53 -4.86 5.36
CA GLY A 214 -36.92 -5.19 5.68
C GLY A 214 -37.69 -4.01 6.30
N PRO A 215 -38.86 -4.28 6.92
CA PRO A 215 -39.68 -3.24 7.54
C PRO A 215 -39.04 -2.70 8.82
N ILE A 216 -38.82 -1.39 8.89
CA ILE A 216 -38.28 -0.69 10.06
C ILE A 216 -39.19 0.48 10.42
N THR A 217 -39.61 0.53 11.69
CA THR A 217 -40.36 1.67 12.24
C THR A 217 -39.40 2.68 12.87
N PHE A 218 -39.46 3.93 12.42
CA PHE A 218 -38.60 5.02 12.93
C PHE A 218 -39.26 5.69 14.13
N ASN A 219 -39.06 5.11 15.31
CA ASN A 219 -39.62 5.58 16.57
C ASN A 219 -38.66 5.38 17.76
N ASN A 220 -39.05 5.93 18.91
CA ASN A 220 -38.26 5.82 20.14
C ASN A 220 -38.11 4.39 20.66
N ALA A 221 -39.10 3.51 20.40
CA ALA A 221 -39.02 2.11 20.80
C ALA A 221 -37.92 1.36 20.05
N THR A 222 -37.67 1.71 18.79
CA THR A 222 -36.67 1.06 17.95
C THR A 222 -35.28 1.65 18.18
N PHE A 223 -35.15 2.97 18.18
CA PHE A 223 -33.85 3.66 18.17
C PHE A 223 -33.43 4.30 19.51
N GLY A 224 -34.29 4.24 20.53
CA GLY A 224 -34.19 5.10 21.71
C GLY A 224 -34.65 6.53 21.43
N ASP A 225 -34.62 7.40 22.44
CA ASP A 225 -34.93 8.83 22.28
C ASP A 225 -33.64 9.67 22.27
N PRO A 226 -33.02 9.89 21.09
CA PRO A 226 -31.77 10.62 20.99
C PRO A 226 -31.90 12.12 21.30
N LEU A 227 -33.13 12.65 21.30
CA LEU A 227 -33.40 14.04 21.60
C LEU A 227 -34.82 14.20 22.15
N VAL A 228 -34.92 14.19 23.48
CA VAL A 228 -36.19 14.23 24.21
C VAL A 228 -36.95 15.53 23.92
N GLY A 229 -38.27 15.41 23.71
CA GLY A 229 -39.16 16.56 23.48
C GLY A 229 -39.08 17.17 22.08
N THR A 230 -38.31 16.59 21.16
CA THR A 230 -38.18 17.06 19.77
C THR A 230 -38.68 16.00 18.79
N VAL A 231 -39.41 16.43 17.75
CA VAL A 231 -39.85 15.54 16.65
C VAL A 231 -38.64 15.05 15.86
N LYS A 232 -38.59 13.75 15.59
CA LYS A 232 -37.45 13.09 14.93
C LYS A 232 -37.84 12.60 13.53
N MET A 233 -36.85 12.32 12.71
CA MET A 233 -37.04 11.84 11.35
C MET A 233 -36.15 10.63 11.09
N GLY A 234 -36.58 9.79 10.15
CA GLY A 234 -35.82 8.65 9.68
C GLY A 234 -34.93 9.01 8.49
N TYR A 235 -33.68 8.55 8.55
CA TYR A 235 -32.70 8.73 7.49
C TYR A 235 -32.05 7.40 7.13
N ARG A 236 -31.58 7.27 5.88
CA ARG A 236 -30.76 6.14 5.42
C ARG A 236 -29.54 6.61 4.64
N ARG A 237 -28.52 5.78 4.60
CA ARG A 237 -27.41 5.88 3.64
C ARG A 237 -26.97 4.49 3.17
N ALA A 238 -26.15 4.44 2.12
CA ALA A 238 -25.54 3.20 1.64
C ALA A 238 -24.79 2.49 2.78
N LYS A 239 -24.82 1.16 2.78
CA LYS A 239 -24.15 0.34 3.78
C LYS A 239 -22.65 0.68 3.85
N SER A 240 -22.17 0.97 5.06
CA SER A 240 -20.76 1.18 5.34
C SER A 240 -19.87 0.01 4.83
N PRO A 241 -18.74 0.29 4.17
CA PRO A 241 -17.74 -0.73 3.82
C PRO A 241 -17.04 -1.35 5.03
N TRP A 242 -17.29 -0.84 6.24
CA TRP A 242 -16.63 -1.22 7.48
C TRP A 242 -17.65 -1.74 8.49
N VAL A 243 -17.40 -2.95 9.00
CA VAL A 243 -18.27 -3.62 9.98
C VAL A 243 -17.41 -4.31 11.03
N LYS A 244 -17.82 -4.23 12.30
CA LYS A 244 -17.18 -4.98 13.40
C LYS A 244 -17.32 -6.47 13.17
N LEU A 245 -16.22 -7.20 13.33
CA LEU A 245 -16.21 -8.64 13.21
C LEU A 245 -15.30 -9.25 14.29
N PRO A 246 -15.85 -9.67 15.44
CA PRO A 246 -15.10 -10.52 16.35
C PRO A 246 -14.86 -11.88 15.68
N LEU A 247 -13.61 -12.33 15.66
CA LEU A 247 -13.24 -13.63 15.11
C LEU A 247 -13.44 -14.74 16.16
N PRO A 248 -13.60 -16.01 15.74
CA PRO A 248 -13.76 -17.14 16.65
C PRO A 248 -12.58 -17.34 17.61
N ASN A 249 -11.38 -16.89 17.24
CA ASN A 249 -10.19 -16.90 18.11
C ASN A 249 -10.20 -15.80 19.18
N GLY A 250 -11.30 -15.02 19.30
CA GLY A 250 -11.45 -13.93 20.26
C GLY A 250 -10.86 -12.59 19.80
N GLN A 251 -10.17 -12.55 18.66
CA GLN A 251 -9.59 -11.30 18.16
C GLN A 251 -10.67 -10.36 17.61
N ASN A 252 -10.70 -9.14 18.14
CA ASN A 252 -11.60 -8.10 17.66
C ASN A 252 -11.09 -7.50 16.34
N CYS A 253 -11.88 -7.59 15.27
CA CYS A 253 -11.49 -7.03 13.98
C CYS A 253 -12.50 -6.02 13.43
N ILE A 254 -12.01 -5.20 12.49
CA ILE A 254 -12.84 -4.41 11.58
C ILE A 254 -12.72 -5.00 10.17
N THR A 255 -13.84 -5.13 9.48
CA THR A 255 -13.84 -5.53 8.07
C THR A 255 -13.54 -4.34 7.16
N VAL A 256 -12.89 -4.62 6.04
CA VAL A 256 -12.72 -3.71 4.91
C VAL A 256 -13.29 -4.42 3.71
N ASN A 257 -14.31 -3.81 3.09
CA ASN A 257 -15.02 -4.34 1.93
C ASN A 257 -14.79 -3.46 0.70
N PRO A 258 -13.69 -3.67 -0.07
CA PRO A 258 -13.36 -2.84 -1.22
C PRO A 258 -14.50 -2.71 -2.24
N GLU A 259 -15.21 -3.79 -2.55
CA GLU A 259 -16.33 -3.77 -3.51
C GLU A 259 -17.44 -2.75 -3.13
N ARG A 260 -17.56 -2.38 -1.85
CA ARG A 260 -18.53 -1.38 -1.36
C ARG A 260 -18.04 0.07 -1.40
N ILE A 261 -16.72 0.29 -1.39
CA ILE A 261 -16.14 1.63 -1.24
C ILE A 261 -16.60 2.60 -2.35
N PRO A 262 -16.65 2.22 -3.64
CA PRO A 262 -17.08 3.13 -4.70
C PRO A 262 -18.52 3.65 -4.48
N ALA A 263 -19.46 2.75 -4.20
CA ALA A 263 -20.85 3.11 -3.93
C ALA A 263 -20.99 3.95 -2.65
N TYR A 264 -20.19 3.63 -1.62
CA TYR A 264 -20.15 4.42 -0.40
C TYR A 264 -19.70 5.85 -0.65
N LEU A 265 -18.57 6.06 -1.32
CA LEU A 265 -18.06 7.39 -1.64
C LEU A 265 -19.05 8.18 -2.48
N ALA A 266 -19.65 7.56 -3.50
CA ALA A 266 -20.70 8.19 -4.31
C ALA A 266 -21.91 8.64 -3.47
N SER A 267 -22.22 7.92 -2.38
CA SER A 267 -23.34 8.22 -1.50
C SER A 267 -23.09 9.34 -0.49
N LEU A 268 -21.83 9.75 -0.24
CA LEU A 268 -21.53 10.71 0.83
C LEU A 268 -22.10 12.12 0.57
N ASN A 269 -22.54 12.43 -0.65
CA ASN A 269 -23.13 13.72 -1.04
C ASN A 269 -22.27 14.95 -0.64
N ASP A 270 -20.96 14.74 -0.52
CA ASP A 270 -19.97 15.72 -0.04
C ASP A 270 -18.86 15.92 -1.09
N ASN A 271 -19.25 15.89 -2.37
CA ASN A 271 -18.32 15.96 -3.52
C ASN A 271 -17.13 15.00 -3.42
N ALA A 272 -17.34 13.82 -2.82
CA ALA A 272 -16.31 12.80 -2.67
C ALA A 272 -15.74 12.41 -4.04
N ALA A 273 -14.42 12.33 -4.14
CA ALA A 273 -13.77 11.90 -5.37
C ALA A 273 -14.10 10.42 -5.62
N PRO A 274 -14.50 10.04 -6.85
CA PRO A 274 -14.81 8.66 -7.18
C PRO A 274 -13.56 7.79 -7.10
N VAL A 275 -13.77 6.52 -6.78
CA VAL A 275 -12.79 5.46 -6.99
C VAL A 275 -12.89 4.99 -8.44
N GLY A 276 -11.77 4.89 -9.13
CA GLY A 276 -11.75 4.58 -10.57
C GLY A 276 -11.56 5.82 -11.45
N PRO A 277 -11.51 5.67 -12.78
CA PRO A 277 -11.09 6.76 -13.65
C PRO A 277 -12.19 7.85 -13.71
N ALA A 278 -11.80 9.12 -13.60
CA ALA A 278 -12.58 10.17 -14.23
C ALA A 278 -12.55 9.93 -15.74
N THR A 279 -13.65 10.24 -16.43
CA THR A 279 -13.73 10.24 -17.90
C THR A 279 -12.48 10.91 -18.48
N VAL A 280 -11.76 10.14 -19.30
CA VAL A 280 -10.35 10.31 -19.70
C VAL A 280 -10.08 11.62 -20.45
N VAL A 281 -8.88 12.19 -20.24
CA VAL A 281 -8.00 12.60 -21.35
C VAL A 281 -6.55 12.19 -21.05
N GLY A 282 -6.01 11.20 -21.77
CA GLY A 282 -4.56 10.93 -21.93
C GLY A 282 -3.99 9.62 -21.33
N PRO A 283 -3.03 8.94 -22.00
CA PRO A 283 -2.58 7.58 -21.63
C PRO A 283 -1.65 7.49 -20.41
N PHE A 284 -1.15 8.62 -19.89
CA PHE A 284 -0.25 8.65 -18.72
C PHE A 284 -0.56 9.75 -17.70
N GLY A 285 -1.80 10.26 -17.66
CA GLY A 285 -2.35 10.95 -16.48
C GLY A 285 -1.53 12.10 -15.88
N TYR A 286 -0.77 12.85 -16.69
CA TYR A 286 -0.35 14.20 -16.36
C TYR A 286 -1.18 15.14 -17.23
N GLY A 287 -2.25 15.69 -16.66
CA GLY A 287 -2.89 16.87 -17.23
C GLY A 287 -1.84 17.97 -17.20
N GLY A 288 -1.40 18.42 -18.38
CA GLY A 288 -0.45 19.51 -18.49
C GLY A 288 -0.92 20.78 -17.76
N PRO A 289 -0.10 21.84 -17.76
CA PRO A 289 -0.28 23.03 -16.93
C PRO A 289 -1.39 23.97 -17.44
N ASN A 290 -2.58 23.45 -17.78
CA ASN A 290 -3.71 24.26 -18.23
C ASN A 290 -4.83 24.28 -17.16
N PRO A 291 -5.21 25.46 -16.65
CA PRO A 291 -6.16 25.59 -15.55
C PRO A 291 -7.60 25.56 -16.10
N SER A 292 -8.23 24.38 -16.08
CA SER A 292 -9.69 24.22 -16.13
C SER A 292 -10.00 22.86 -15.49
N PRO A 293 -10.96 22.74 -14.56
CA PRO A 293 -10.84 21.81 -13.44
C PRO A 293 -11.19 20.39 -13.85
N ALA A 294 -10.25 19.67 -14.46
CA ALA A 294 -10.27 18.23 -14.42
C ALA A 294 -10.13 17.83 -12.93
N PRO A 295 -11.05 17.02 -12.38
CA PRO A 295 -10.97 16.63 -10.98
C PRO A 295 -9.60 15.97 -10.71
N PRO A 296 -8.92 16.32 -9.60
CA PRO A 296 -7.65 15.74 -9.23
C PRO A 296 -7.81 14.23 -9.11
N TYR A 297 -6.94 13.49 -9.81
CA TYR A 297 -6.93 12.04 -9.75
C TYR A 297 -6.25 11.59 -8.48
N TYR A 298 -6.98 10.92 -7.60
CA TYR A 298 -6.42 10.29 -6.41
C TYR A 298 -6.13 8.83 -6.64
N ASN A 299 -5.08 8.33 -5.98
CA ASN A 299 -4.75 6.91 -6.03
C ASN A 299 -5.84 6.10 -5.28
N ASN A 300 -6.04 4.85 -5.69
CA ASN A 300 -7.04 3.98 -5.08
C ASN A 300 -6.41 3.22 -3.92
N SER A 301 -6.16 3.91 -2.80
CA SER A 301 -5.48 3.30 -1.67
C SER A 301 -6.10 3.68 -0.35
N ILE A 302 -6.06 2.76 0.61
CA ILE A 302 -6.59 2.97 1.95
C ILE A 302 -5.54 2.61 3.01
N SER A 303 -5.32 3.51 3.96
CA SER A 303 -4.62 3.19 5.21
C SER A 303 -5.65 2.80 6.25
N VAL A 304 -5.45 1.67 6.93
CA VAL A 304 -6.30 1.22 8.02
C VAL A 304 -5.47 1.15 9.29
N ASN A 305 -5.65 2.10 10.18
CA ASN A 305 -4.76 2.28 11.33
C ASN A 305 -5.55 2.44 12.63
N VAL A 306 -4.83 2.25 13.73
CA VAL A 306 -5.29 2.64 15.06
C VAL A 306 -4.81 4.07 15.35
N ASP A 307 -5.72 4.96 15.72
CA ASP A 307 -5.39 6.31 16.19
C ASP A 307 -5.04 6.30 17.67
N TYR A 308 -3.75 6.15 17.95
CA TYR A 308 -3.20 6.18 19.29
C TYR A 308 -2.66 7.56 19.68
N SER A 309 -2.98 8.64 18.94
CA SER A 309 -2.48 9.98 19.27
C SER A 309 -3.10 10.56 20.54
N ASN A 310 -4.26 10.04 20.95
CA ASN A 310 -4.96 10.42 22.18
C ASN A 310 -4.79 9.34 23.25
N LEU A 311 -4.74 9.75 24.51
CA LEU A 311 -4.63 8.87 25.67
C LEU A 311 -5.93 8.87 26.47
N GLY A 312 -6.31 7.71 26.99
CA GLY A 312 -7.47 7.55 27.87
C GLY A 312 -8.09 6.16 27.77
N ALA A 313 -9.07 5.89 28.63
CA ALA A 313 -9.63 4.53 28.79
C ALA A 313 -10.32 4.00 27.52
N THR A 314 -10.90 4.87 26.69
CA THR A 314 -11.63 4.52 25.46
C THR A 314 -10.86 4.82 24.18
N TYR A 315 -9.61 5.28 24.29
CA TYR A 315 -8.72 5.46 23.16
C TYR A 315 -7.87 4.20 22.95
N PRO A 316 -7.61 3.81 21.70
CA PRO A 316 -6.87 2.59 21.43
C PRO A 316 -5.36 2.80 21.62
N LEU A 317 -4.66 1.71 21.93
CA LEU A 317 -3.20 1.70 22.13
C LEU A 317 -2.46 1.46 20.81
N LYS A 318 -1.19 1.90 20.77
CA LYS A 318 -0.31 1.63 19.64
C LYS A 318 -0.16 0.11 19.40
N PRO A 319 -0.46 -0.41 18.20
CA PRO A 319 -0.25 -1.82 17.89
C PRO A 319 1.22 -2.24 18.00
N THR A 320 1.45 -3.44 18.50
CA THR A 320 2.78 -4.05 18.55
C THR A 320 3.11 -4.77 17.24
N ILE A 321 4.40 -4.90 16.96
CA ILE A 321 4.93 -5.67 15.84
C ILE A 321 6.01 -6.60 16.41
N PRO A 322 5.81 -7.93 16.43
CA PRO A 322 4.65 -8.67 15.90
C PRO A 322 3.32 -8.36 16.62
N CYS A 323 2.19 -8.44 15.91
CA CYS A 323 0.87 -8.13 16.46
C CYS A 323 0.45 -9.18 17.51
N LYS A 324 -0.31 -8.75 18.53
CA LYS A 324 -0.90 -9.65 19.54
C LYS A 324 -2.33 -10.03 19.16
N ASP A 325 -2.80 -11.20 19.62
CA ASP A 325 -4.19 -11.63 19.42
C ASP A 325 -5.19 -10.75 20.20
N THR A 326 -4.72 -10.05 21.23
CA THR A 326 -5.50 -9.08 22.00
C THR A 326 -5.59 -7.71 21.35
N GLU A 327 -4.93 -7.47 20.20
CA GLU A 327 -4.94 -6.19 19.48
C GLU A 327 -5.96 -6.22 18.33
N PRO A 328 -6.47 -5.04 17.91
CA PRO A 328 -7.42 -4.99 16.82
C PRO A 328 -6.79 -5.51 15.52
N GLY A 329 -7.58 -6.25 14.74
CA GLY A 329 -7.21 -6.78 13.43
C GLY A 329 -8.02 -6.16 12.29
N VAL A 330 -7.56 -6.36 11.06
CA VAL A 330 -8.27 -6.00 9.83
C VAL A 330 -8.63 -7.26 9.07
N VAL A 331 -9.88 -7.35 8.63
CA VAL A 331 -10.36 -8.47 7.81
C VAL A 331 -10.74 -7.95 6.43
N LEU A 332 -10.14 -8.50 5.37
CA LEU A 332 -10.56 -8.24 4.00
C LEU A 332 -11.66 -9.23 3.59
N THR A 333 -12.83 -8.70 3.27
CA THR A 333 -13.99 -9.41 2.71
C THR A 333 -14.51 -8.65 1.51
N GLU A 334 -15.36 -9.26 0.67
CA GLU A 334 -15.93 -8.59 -0.53
C GLU A 334 -14.85 -7.86 -1.35
N CYS A 335 -13.81 -8.63 -1.68
CA CYS A 335 -12.58 -8.16 -2.30
C CYS A 335 -12.15 -9.05 -3.48
N SER A 336 -13.09 -9.85 -4.00
CA SER A 336 -12.85 -10.82 -5.07
C SER A 336 -12.85 -10.13 -6.43
N ASN A 337 -13.73 -9.15 -6.62
CA ASN A 337 -13.91 -8.39 -7.83
C ASN A 337 -13.43 -6.95 -7.64
N LEU A 338 -12.20 -6.67 -8.06
CA LEU A 338 -11.63 -5.32 -7.96
C LEU A 338 -11.62 -4.58 -9.30
N THR A 339 -12.42 -5.00 -10.30
CA THR A 339 -12.36 -4.42 -11.65
C THR A 339 -12.77 -2.95 -11.71
N ALA A 340 -13.52 -2.46 -10.71
CA ALA A 340 -13.81 -1.02 -10.53
C ALA A 340 -12.54 -0.18 -10.26
N TYR A 341 -11.48 -0.82 -9.77
CA TYR A 341 -10.21 -0.19 -9.45
C TYR A 341 -9.24 -0.23 -10.65
N THR A 342 -9.57 0.46 -11.73
CA THR A 342 -8.81 0.39 -12.99
C THR A 342 -7.34 0.83 -12.90
N ARG A 343 -6.99 1.62 -11.86
CA ARG A 343 -5.61 2.02 -11.54
C ARG A 343 -5.02 1.24 -10.36
N GLY A 344 -5.61 0.10 -10.05
CA GLY A 344 -5.23 -0.78 -8.96
C GLY A 344 -5.85 -0.42 -7.62
N PHE A 345 -5.57 -1.24 -6.61
CA PHE A 345 -6.03 -1.05 -5.23
C PHE A 345 -4.91 -1.37 -4.24
N SER A 346 -4.69 -0.48 -3.26
CA SER A 346 -3.70 -0.72 -2.21
C SER A 346 -4.30 -0.61 -0.82
N LEU A 347 -3.92 -1.52 0.07
CA LEU A 347 -4.22 -1.43 1.49
C LEU A 347 -2.92 -1.43 2.29
N VAL A 348 -2.81 -0.48 3.21
CA VAL A 348 -1.72 -0.40 4.19
C VAL A 348 -2.32 -0.42 5.59
N THR A 349 -1.82 -1.26 6.49
CA THR A 349 -2.30 -1.30 7.87
C THR A 349 -1.16 -1.60 8.84
N ASN A 350 -1.18 -1.00 10.03
CA ASN A 350 -0.29 -1.35 11.15
C ASN A 350 -0.85 -2.47 12.04
N MET A 351 -1.99 -3.06 11.66
CA MET A 351 -2.61 -4.18 12.34
C MET A 351 -2.39 -5.48 11.56
N ARG A 352 -2.70 -6.61 12.20
CA ARG A 352 -2.75 -7.90 11.51
C ARG A 352 -3.84 -7.92 10.45
N LEU A 353 -3.51 -8.40 9.26
CA LEU A 353 -4.45 -8.56 8.15
C LEU A 353 -4.92 -10.01 8.00
N PHE A 354 -6.23 -10.21 7.99
CA PHE A 354 -6.89 -11.48 7.71
C PHE A 354 -7.51 -11.47 6.33
N TYR A 355 -7.32 -12.55 5.56
CA TYR A 355 -8.06 -12.79 4.33
C TYR A 355 -9.35 -13.57 4.66
N GLY A 356 -10.49 -12.88 4.60
CA GLY A 356 -11.81 -13.48 4.83
C GLY A 356 -12.51 -14.00 3.57
N ALA A 357 -12.00 -13.65 2.39
CA ALA A 357 -12.52 -14.11 1.10
C ALA A 357 -11.37 -14.21 0.06
N HIS A 358 -11.68 -14.71 -1.14
CA HIS A 358 -10.77 -14.63 -2.28
C HIS A 358 -10.48 -13.17 -2.63
N PHE A 359 -9.21 -12.85 -2.88
CA PHE A 359 -8.76 -11.49 -3.17
C PHE A 359 -8.37 -11.35 -4.64
N ASN A 360 -8.96 -10.39 -5.35
CA ASN A 360 -8.63 -10.00 -6.72
C ASN A 360 -8.56 -11.17 -7.72
N THR A 361 -9.65 -11.93 -7.81
CA THR A 361 -9.73 -13.15 -8.64
C THR A 361 -10.50 -12.98 -9.94
N VAL A 362 -11.10 -11.81 -10.16
CA VAL A 362 -11.84 -11.48 -11.39
C VAL A 362 -10.93 -10.72 -12.35
N PRO A 363 -10.62 -11.27 -13.54
CA PRO A 363 -9.83 -10.56 -14.54
C PRO A 363 -10.65 -9.45 -15.20
N THR A 364 -9.96 -8.48 -15.81
CA THR A 364 -10.56 -7.37 -16.56
C THR A 364 -9.82 -7.10 -17.87
N THR A 365 -10.38 -6.24 -18.70
CA THR A 365 -9.75 -5.80 -19.93
C THR A 365 -8.47 -5.01 -19.61
N PRO A 366 -7.32 -5.40 -20.16
CA PRO A 366 -6.09 -4.68 -19.93
C PRO A 366 -6.10 -3.28 -20.58
N PRO A 367 -5.33 -2.32 -20.06
CA PRO A 367 -5.15 -1.02 -20.71
C PRO A 367 -4.53 -1.13 -22.10
N SER A 368 -4.80 -0.16 -22.96
CA SER A 368 -4.18 -0.07 -24.29
C SER A 368 -2.64 -0.12 -24.19
N GLY A 369 -1.99 -0.89 -25.06
CA GLY A 369 -0.54 -1.08 -25.06
C GLY A 369 -0.04 -2.11 -24.04
N TYR A 370 -0.92 -2.68 -23.21
CA TYR A 370 -0.56 -3.81 -22.35
C TYR A 370 -0.42 -5.08 -23.19
N THR A 371 0.81 -5.54 -23.34
CA THR A 371 1.14 -6.85 -23.89
C THR A 371 1.83 -7.70 -22.83
N PRO A 372 1.11 -8.70 -22.33
CA PRO A 372 1.65 -10.04 -22.31
C PRO A 372 0.73 -10.90 -23.14
N ALA A 373 1.26 -11.42 -24.25
CA ALA A 373 0.68 -12.58 -24.90
C ALA A 373 0.54 -13.74 -23.89
N VAL A 374 -0.26 -14.75 -24.22
CA VAL A 374 -0.19 -16.05 -23.54
C VAL A 374 1.29 -16.47 -23.49
N THR A 375 1.85 -16.55 -22.28
CA THR A 375 3.25 -16.96 -22.05
C THR A 375 3.27 -18.15 -21.09
N ALA A 376 4.38 -18.88 -21.01
CA ALA A 376 4.55 -19.96 -20.04
C ALA A 376 4.33 -19.52 -18.57
N THR A 377 4.43 -18.21 -18.28
CA THR A 377 4.25 -17.62 -16.94
C THR A 377 2.96 -16.81 -16.79
N ASN A 378 2.22 -16.54 -17.87
CA ASN A 378 0.84 -16.04 -17.87
C ASN A 378 0.02 -16.87 -18.89
N PRO A 379 -0.27 -18.15 -18.57
CA PRO A 379 -0.84 -19.09 -19.52
C PRO A 379 -2.28 -18.74 -19.93
N THR A 380 -2.95 -17.85 -19.19
CA THR A 380 -4.33 -17.44 -19.48
C THR A 380 -4.42 -16.06 -20.15
N GLY A 381 -3.31 -15.32 -20.27
CA GLY A 381 -3.32 -13.94 -20.76
C GLY A 381 -4.19 -12.98 -19.91
N SER A 382 -4.55 -13.39 -18.69
CA SER A 382 -5.49 -12.66 -17.85
C SER A 382 -4.82 -11.44 -17.23
N TYR A 383 -5.52 -10.30 -17.27
CA TYR A 383 -5.12 -9.09 -16.58
C TYR A 383 -6.00 -8.89 -15.35
N TYR A 384 -5.36 -8.60 -14.22
CA TYR A 384 -6.04 -8.28 -12.97
C TYR A 384 -5.66 -6.85 -12.56
N PRO A 385 -6.58 -6.08 -11.95
CA PRO A 385 -6.25 -4.78 -11.35
C PRO A 385 -5.01 -4.89 -10.44
N PRO A 386 -4.00 -4.01 -10.58
CA PRO A 386 -2.77 -4.16 -9.82
C PRO A 386 -3.01 -3.87 -8.34
N CYS A 387 -2.68 -4.81 -7.47
CA CYS A 387 -2.98 -4.68 -6.05
C CYS A 387 -1.75 -4.85 -5.17
N SER A 388 -1.73 -4.13 -4.04
CA SER A 388 -0.71 -4.30 -3.00
C SER A 388 -1.31 -4.32 -1.60
N LEU A 389 -0.87 -5.26 -0.77
CA LEU A 389 -1.32 -5.39 0.62
C LEU A 389 -0.10 -5.34 1.53
N PHE A 390 -0.03 -4.30 2.36
CA PHE A 390 1.05 -4.05 3.30
C PHE A 390 0.54 -4.16 4.74
N ALA A 391 1.04 -5.15 5.47
CA ALA A 391 0.69 -5.40 6.87
C ALA A 391 1.89 -6.04 7.59
N PRO A 392 2.05 -5.81 8.91
CA PRO A 392 3.07 -6.49 9.71
C PRO A 392 2.93 -8.01 9.73
N GLU A 393 1.70 -8.51 9.72
CA GLU A 393 1.37 -9.93 9.72
C GLU A 393 0.14 -10.19 8.86
N LYS A 394 0.14 -11.33 8.15
CA LYS A 394 -0.96 -11.79 7.30
C LYS A 394 -1.41 -13.18 7.76
N ARG A 395 -2.72 -13.37 7.92
CA ARG A 395 -3.36 -14.65 8.26
C ARG A 395 -4.47 -15.00 7.28
N TYR A 396 -4.69 -16.29 7.07
CA TYR A 396 -5.68 -16.80 6.11
C TYR A 396 -6.87 -17.45 6.81
N GLY A 397 -8.08 -17.02 6.47
CA GLY A 397 -9.33 -17.46 7.09
C GLY A 397 -9.85 -16.48 8.14
N THR A 398 -11.14 -16.63 8.46
CA THR A 398 -11.86 -15.79 9.44
C THR A 398 -12.81 -16.62 10.28
N LEU A 399 -13.85 -17.20 9.68
CA LEU A 399 -14.80 -18.09 10.36
C LEU A 399 -14.26 -19.51 10.56
N LYS A 400 -13.39 -19.93 9.64
CA LYS A 400 -12.69 -21.21 9.66
C LYS A 400 -11.25 -20.99 9.22
N ASP A 401 -10.38 -21.85 9.71
CA ASP A 401 -9.00 -21.88 9.26
C ASP A 401 -8.91 -22.26 7.78
N ALA A 402 -8.06 -21.54 7.05
CA ALA A 402 -7.78 -21.88 5.67
C ALA A 402 -7.01 -23.20 5.58
N PHE A 403 -7.50 -24.12 4.78
CA PHE A 403 -6.82 -25.39 4.51
C PHE A 403 -5.68 -25.24 3.51
N SER A 404 -5.86 -24.39 2.49
CA SER A 404 -4.91 -24.17 1.40
C SER A 404 -4.85 -22.69 1.01
N VAL A 405 -3.72 -22.30 0.43
CA VAL A 405 -3.48 -20.93 -0.05
C VAL A 405 -2.87 -20.98 -1.44
N ASN A 406 -3.46 -20.24 -2.37
CA ASN A 406 -2.90 -20.00 -3.70
C ASN A 406 -2.51 -18.52 -3.82
N LEU A 407 -1.22 -18.26 -3.98
CA LEU A 407 -0.68 -16.91 -4.12
C LEU A 407 -0.18 -16.69 -5.54
N ARG A 408 -0.53 -15.55 -6.13
CA ARG A 408 -0.04 -15.10 -7.43
C ARG A 408 0.51 -13.68 -7.32
N GLY A 409 1.60 -13.37 -8.03
CA GLY A 409 2.17 -12.02 -8.07
C GLY A 409 3.51 -11.91 -7.35
N GLN A 410 3.64 -11.01 -6.38
CA GLN A 410 4.91 -10.75 -5.69
C GLN A 410 4.79 -10.86 -4.18
N VAL A 411 5.87 -11.30 -3.53
CA VAL A 411 6.00 -11.33 -2.08
C VAL A 411 7.33 -10.68 -1.70
N GLY A 412 7.29 -9.78 -0.72
CA GLY A 412 8.46 -9.07 -0.22
C GLY A 412 8.37 -8.87 1.29
N SER A 413 9.49 -8.52 1.90
CA SER A 413 9.62 -8.26 3.34
C SER A 413 10.16 -6.86 3.58
N LEU A 414 9.60 -6.17 4.58
CA LEU A 414 10.12 -4.89 5.08
C LEU A 414 11.03 -5.05 6.30
N SER A 415 11.32 -6.28 6.72
CA SER A 415 12.16 -6.50 7.89
C SER A 415 13.57 -6.00 7.66
N LYS A 416 14.12 -5.31 8.67
CA LYS A 416 15.51 -4.82 8.69
C LYS A 416 16.48 -5.89 9.24
N VAL A 417 16.03 -7.13 9.47
CA VAL A 417 16.82 -8.22 10.08
C VAL A 417 17.80 -8.80 9.06
N ASP A 418 18.82 -8.01 8.69
CA ASP A 418 20.08 -8.47 8.10
C ASP A 418 21.15 -8.71 9.19
N LYS A 419 20.85 -8.38 10.45
CA LYS A 419 21.73 -8.61 11.60
C LYS A 419 21.15 -9.69 12.50
N VAL A 420 21.55 -10.93 12.25
CA VAL A 420 21.52 -11.97 13.30
C VAL A 420 22.68 -11.63 14.23
N ASN A 421 22.44 -10.81 15.25
CA ASN A 421 23.41 -10.73 16.34
C ASN A 421 23.26 -12.03 17.15
N SER A 422 24.34 -12.79 17.32
CA SER A 422 24.30 -14.13 17.93
C SER A 422 23.85 -14.16 19.40
N THR A 423 23.61 -12.99 20.00
CA THR A 423 23.04 -12.82 21.35
C THR A 423 21.54 -12.55 21.36
N ASP A 424 20.93 -12.25 20.21
CA ASP A 424 19.47 -12.10 20.09
C ASP A 424 18.87 -13.49 19.89
N ALA A 425 18.48 -14.13 20.99
CA ALA A 425 17.92 -15.49 21.01
C ALA A 425 16.67 -15.69 20.13
N ASP A 426 16.13 -14.63 19.52
CA ASP A 426 15.05 -14.65 18.54
C ASP A 426 15.11 -13.39 17.64
N ALA A 427 16.25 -13.14 16.97
CA ALA A 427 16.24 -12.19 15.84
C ALA A 427 15.32 -12.77 14.74
N ALA A 428 14.04 -12.39 14.78
CA ALA A 428 12.95 -13.00 14.04
C ALA A 428 13.31 -13.14 12.55
N VAL A 429 13.76 -14.34 12.17
CA VAL A 429 14.04 -14.69 10.78
C VAL A 429 12.73 -14.52 10.03
N VAL A 430 12.68 -13.54 9.13
CA VAL A 430 11.47 -13.33 8.35
C VAL A 430 11.38 -14.41 7.30
N ARG A 431 10.26 -15.13 7.32
CA ARG A 431 9.92 -16.19 6.39
C ARG A 431 8.72 -15.71 5.57
N PRO A 432 8.93 -15.02 4.44
CA PRO A 432 7.84 -14.37 3.70
C PRO A 432 6.76 -15.33 3.20
N LEU A 433 7.08 -16.62 3.11
CA LEU A 433 6.17 -17.69 2.67
C LEU A 433 5.58 -18.51 3.83
N ASP A 434 5.99 -18.25 5.08
CA ASP A 434 5.36 -18.86 6.24
C ASP A 434 3.92 -18.31 6.36
N SER A 435 2.97 -19.15 5.96
CA SER A 435 1.55 -18.80 5.89
C SER A 435 0.84 -19.40 7.09
N LYS A 436 0.22 -18.55 7.89
CA LYS A 436 -0.54 -18.96 9.07
C LYS A 436 -2.04 -18.83 8.83
N ASN A 437 -2.80 -19.76 9.38
CA ASN A 437 -4.26 -19.67 9.39
C ASN A 437 -4.73 -18.65 10.45
N MET A 438 -6.05 -18.48 10.59
CA MET A 438 -6.66 -17.54 11.54
C MET A 438 -6.26 -17.83 13.00
N SER A 439 -6.20 -19.12 13.35
CA SER A 439 -5.75 -19.62 14.66
C SER A 439 -4.24 -19.46 14.90
N GLY A 440 -3.47 -18.97 13.93
CA GLY A 440 -2.02 -18.76 14.04
C GLY A 440 -1.18 -20.04 13.81
N SER A 441 -1.81 -21.15 13.44
CA SER A 441 -1.12 -22.38 13.07
C SER A 441 -0.55 -22.29 11.66
N ALA A 442 0.65 -22.83 11.45
CA ALA A 442 1.27 -22.89 10.14
C ALA A 442 0.43 -23.78 9.19
N ILE A 443 0.22 -23.29 7.97
CA ILE A 443 -0.43 -24.07 6.91
C ILE A 443 0.61 -25.05 6.35
N ASN A 444 0.19 -26.31 6.14
CA ASN A 444 1.07 -27.32 5.59
C ASN A 444 1.63 -26.84 4.23
N PRO A 445 2.96 -26.84 4.00
CA PRO A 445 3.55 -26.43 2.74
C PRO A 445 2.98 -27.16 1.51
N ALA A 446 2.53 -28.41 1.66
CA ALA A 446 1.86 -29.16 0.59
C ALA A 446 0.54 -28.53 0.11
N ASN A 447 -0.08 -27.69 0.95
CA ASN A 447 -1.31 -26.98 0.68
C ASN A 447 -1.08 -25.52 0.24
N ILE A 448 0.18 -25.11 0.03
CA ILE A 448 0.55 -23.78 -0.41
C ILE A 448 1.05 -23.86 -1.85
N THR A 449 0.35 -23.17 -2.75
CA THR A 449 0.80 -22.98 -4.14
C THR A 449 1.17 -21.51 -4.34
N VAL A 450 2.38 -21.25 -4.81
CA VAL A 450 2.87 -19.88 -5.06
C VAL A 450 3.34 -19.77 -6.51
N ASN A 451 2.73 -18.85 -7.26
CA ASN A 451 3.14 -18.51 -8.62
C ASN A 451 3.61 -17.04 -8.64
N LEU A 452 4.93 -16.85 -8.50
CA LEU A 452 5.52 -15.51 -8.43
C LEU A 452 5.88 -14.98 -9.82
N SER A 453 5.57 -13.71 -10.07
CA SER A 453 5.85 -13.02 -11.32
C SER A 453 6.40 -11.61 -11.07
N GLN A 454 7.36 -11.20 -11.87
CA GLN A 454 7.82 -9.81 -11.88
C GLN A 454 6.79 -8.90 -12.57
N ILE A 455 6.81 -7.62 -12.20
CA ILE A 455 6.06 -6.56 -12.88
C ILE A 455 6.71 -6.35 -14.25
N ARG A 456 5.92 -6.42 -15.32
CA ARG A 456 6.40 -6.35 -16.71
C ARG A 456 5.93 -5.10 -17.43
N HIS A 457 4.89 -4.47 -16.91
CA HIS A 457 4.28 -3.29 -17.50
C HIS A 457 3.92 -2.27 -16.41
N PRO A 458 4.02 -0.95 -16.67
CA PRO A 458 3.61 0.07 -15.70
C PRO A 458 2.16 -0.07 -15.22
N ALA A 459 1.27 -0.63 -16.05
CA ALA A 459 -0.12 -0.93 -15.67
C ALA A 459 -0.27 -2.06 -14.63
N GLU A 460 0.80 -2.75 -14.28
CA GLU A 460 0.83 -3.72 -13.18
C GLU A 460 1.36 -3.11 -11.88
N LEU A 461 1.71 -1.82 -11.87
CA LEU A 461 2.14 -1.11 -10.66
C LEU A 461 0.92 -0.77 -9.79
N PRO A 462 0.89 -1.22 -8.52
CA PRO A 462 -0.18 -0.87 -7.60
C PRO A 462 -0.07 0.59 -7.14
N PRO A 463 -1.17 1.19 -6.61
CA PRO A 463 -1.20 2.58 -6.13
C PRO A 463 -0.11 2.94 -5.11
N ILE A 464 0.23 2.01 -4.22
CA ILE A 464 1.29 2.15 -3.22
C ILE A 464 2.41 1.18 -3.57
N THR A 465 3.61 1.72 -3.75
CA THR A 465 4.83 0.95 -4.03
C THR A 465 5.92 1.35 -3.06
N MET A 466 6.80 0.41 -2.73
CA MET A 466 8.05 0.75 -2.04
C MET A 466 8.92 1.61 -2.96
N MET A 467 9.41 2.73 -2.43
CA MET A 467 10.32 3.59 -3.16
C MET A 467 11.75 3.06 -3.09
N ASN A 468 12.47 3.23 -4.18
CA ASN A 468 13.91 2.99 -4.27
C ASN A 468 14.57 4.27 -4.76
N TRP A 469 15.73 4.61 -4.22
CA TRP A 469 16.60 5.58 -4.85
C TRP A 469 17.36 4.91 -5.98
N LEU A 470 17.30 5.52 -7.16
CA LEU A 470 18.27 5.31 -8.21
C LEU A 470 19.35 6.37 -8.04
N VAL A 471 20.49 5.97 -7.47
CA VAL A 471 21.66 6.83 -7.37
C VAL A 471 22.51 6.59 -8.60
N LEU A 472 22.59 7.58 -9.47
CA LEU A 472 23.52 7.58 -10.60
C LEU A 472 24.77 8.35 -10.18
N LEU A 473 25.91 7.67 -10.20
CA LEU A 473 27.20 8.31 -9.97
C LEU A 473 27.80 8.62 -11.33
N GLU A 474 27.77 9.90 -11.69
CA GLU A 474 28.50 10.42 -12.84
C GLU A 474 29.85 10.95 -12.37
N GLU A 475 30.92 10.42 -12.93
CA GLU A 475 32.25 10.98 -12.73
C GLU A 475 32.39 12.26 -13.57
N ARG A 476 32.49 13.43 -12.92
CA ARG A 476 32.80 14.68 -13.62
C ARG A 476 34.31 14.85 -13.71
N ARG A 477 34.87 14.66 -14.91
CA ARG A 477 36.29 14.94 -15.19
C ARG A 477 36.47 16.36 -15.73
N LYS A 478 37.49 17.05 -15.22
CA LYS A 478 37.85 18.44 -15.55
C LYS A 478 38.21 18.65 -17.04
N GLU A 479 38.50 17.57 -17.76
CA GLU A 479 38.98 17.56 -19.14
C GLU A 479 37.90 17.86 -20.19
N PHE A 480 36.63 17.95 -19.79
CA PHE A 480 35.48 18.21 -20.67
C PHE A 480 34.86 19.62 -20.46
N TYR A 481 35.63 20.56 -19.90
CA TYR A 481 35.26 21.99 -19.76
C TYR A 481 36.31 22.91 -20.39
#